data_AF-A0A842T6N5-F1
#
_entry.id   AF-A0A842T6N5-F1
#
_cell.length_a   1.000
_cell.length_b   1.000
_cell.length_c   1.000
_cell.angle_alpha   90.00
_cell.angle_beta   90.00
_cell.angle_gamma   90.00
#
_symmetry.space_group_name_H-M   'P 1'
#
loop_
_entity.id
_entity.type
_entity.pdbx_description
1 polymer ?
#
loop_
_entity_poly.entity_id
_entity_poly.type
_entity_poly.pdbx_seq_one_letter_code
_entity_poly.pdbx_strand_id
1 'polypeptide(L)'
;MSEKQINDLLWREKLRKKILKLKEKYHPRLVTNLSKEAHDRYIIRDSICSQILPLLDNTEKSMDDIHQLIIKKIKERENKLTSVKNKADFELIEIAIEEWKSFL
;
A
#
# COMPACT_ATOMS: atom_id res chain seq x y z
N MET A 1 4.88 -15.51 -25.71
CA MET A 1 4.55 -14.47 -24.70
C MET A 1 4.04 -13.24 -25.43
N SER A 2 2.87 -12.73 -25.06
CA SER A 2 2.35 -11.48 -25.63
C SER A 2 2.95 -10.25 -24.94
N GLU A 3 2.98 -9.11 -25.64
CA GLU A 3 3.43 -7.82 -25.09
C GLU A 3 2.69 -7.46 -23.78
N LYS A 4 1.40 -7.79 -23.70
CA LYS A 4 0.57 -7.62 -22.49
C LYS A 4 1.10 -8.43 -21.30
N GLN A 5 1.54 -9.67 -21.53
CA GLN A 5 2.13 -10.51 -20.47
C GLN A 5 3.48 -9.98 -19.99
N ILE A 6 4.31 -9.47 -20.91
CA ILE A 6 5.59 -8.86 -20.56
C ILE A 6 5.37 -7.59 -19.71
N ASN A 7 4.41 -6.75 -20.11
CA ASN A 7 4.06 -5.53 -19.38
C ASN A 7 3.52 -5.84 -17.97
N ASP A 8 2.66 -6.85 -17.82
CA ASP A 8 2.14 -7.29 -16.52
C ASP A 8 3.28 -7.79 -15.60
N LEU A 9 4.18 -8.63 -16.13
CA LEU A 9 5.34 -9.14 -15.38
C LEU A 9 6.28 -8.02 -14.94
N LEU A 10 6.61 -7.08 -15.84
CA LEU A 10 7.46 -5.94 -15.52
C LEU A 10 6.82 -5.02 -14.47
N TRP A 11 5.51 -4.80 -14.56
CA TRP A 11 4.77 -4.01 -13.59
C TRP A 11 4.79 -4.69 -12.20
N ARG A 12 4.55 -6.00 -12.13
CA ARG A 12 4.64 -6.76 -10.87
C ARG A 12 6.02 -6.67 -10.25
N GLU A 13 7.06 -6.83 -11.06
CA GLU A 13 8.44 -6.78 -10.56
C GLU A 13 8.78 -5.39 -10.02
N LYS A 14 8.33 -4.32 -10.69
CA LYS A 14 8.46 -2.94 -10.18
C LYS A 14 7.74 -2.76 -8.85
N LEU A 15 6.50 -3.26 -8.72
CA LEU A 15 5.74 -3.14 -7.48
C LEU A 15 6.38 -3.95 -6.34
N ARG A 16 6.85 -5.17 -6.63
CA ARG A 16 7.58 -6.00 -5.66
C ARG A 16 8.87 -5.32 -5.20
N LYS A 17 9.66 -4.76 -6.10
CA LYS A 17 10.86 -3.97 -5.75
C LYS A 17 10.53 -2.77 -4.88
N LYS A 18 9.41 -2.08 -5.14
CA LYS A 18 8.94 -0.97 -4.31
C LYS A 18 8.61 -1.44 -2.89
N ILE A 19 7.87 -2.55 -2.76
CA ILE A 19 7.52 -3.14 -1.45
C ILE A 19 8.77 -3.54 -0.67
N LEU A 20 9.73 -4.21 -1.31
CA LEU A 20 10.97 -4.65 -0.66
C LEU A 20 11.80 -3.46 -0.16
N LYS A 21 11.99 -2.43 -0.99
CA LYS A 21 12.68 -1.20 -0.58
C LYS A 21 12.03 -0.50 0.61
N LEU A 22 10.69 -0.51 0.66
CA LEU A 22 9.97 0.03 1.81
C LEU A 22 10.28 -0.78 3.06
N LYS A 23 10.20 -2.12 2.99
CA LYS A 23 10.53 -2.98 4.14
C LYS A 23 11.98 -2.82 4.63
N GLU A 24 12.94 -2.68 3.72
CA GLU A 24 14.35 -2.45 4.08
C GLU A 24 14.57 -1.11 4.81
N LYS A 25 13.87 -0.06 4.40
CA LYS A 25 13.94 1.27 5.03
C LYS A 25 13.48 1.27 6.49
N TYR A 26 12.66 0.30 6.88
CA TYR A 26 12.06 0.18 8.21
C TYR A 26 12.62 -0.99 9.02
N HIS A 27 13.91 -1.29 8.86
CA HIS A 27 14.59 -2.25 9.73
C HIS A 27 14.25 -1.98 11.21
N PRO A 28 13.92 -2.99 12.03
CA PRO A 28 13.38 -2.81 13.39
C PRO A 28 14.18 -1.87 14.29
N ARG A 29 15.51 -1.81 14.08
CA ARG A 29 16.44 -0.90 14.78
C ARG A 29 16.26 0.59 14.45
N LEU A 30 15.63 0.92 13.33
CA LEU A 30 15.31 2.29 12.91
C LEU A 30 13.91 2.71 13.37
N VAL A 31 13.01 1.73 13.57
CA VAL A 31 11.60 1.97 13.95
C VAL A 31 11.48 2.48 15.38
N THR A 32 12.37 2.07 16.28
CA THR A 32 12.34 2.44 17.71
C THR A 32 12.61 3.92 17.99
N ASN A 33 13.17 4.66 17.02
CA ASN A 33 13.49 6.09 17.14
C ASN A 33 12.61 6.97 16.22
N LEU A 34 11.55 6.41 15.64
CA LEU A 34 10.64 7.18 14.79
C LEU A 34 9.75 8.12 15.61
N SER A 35 9.42 9.28 15.05
CA SER A 35 8.31 10.07 15.55
C SER A 35 7.00 9.27 15.46
N LYS A 36 6.01 9.62 16.28
CA LYS A 36 4.69 8.97 16.26
C LYS A 36 4.11 8.90 14.84
N GLU A 37 4.13 10.01 14.11
CA GLU A 37 3.64 10.05 12.72
C GLU A 37 4.41 9.11 11.79
N ALA A 38 5.74 9.06 11.91
CA ALA A 38 6.56 8.20 11.07
C ALA A 38 6.36 6.71 11.39
N HIS A 39 6.09 6.38 12.65
CA HIS A 39 5.70 5.05 13.10
C HIS A 39 4.30 4.66 12.57
N ASP A 40 3.33 5.58 12.65
CA ASP A 40 1.98 5.35 12.14
C ASP A 40 2.00 5.14 10.61
N ARG A 41 2.74 5.97 9.87
CA ARG A 41 3.01 5.77 8.44
C ARG A 41 3.65 4.40 8.15
N TYR A 42 4.58 3.96 8.98
CA TYR A 42 5.20 2.65 8.85
C TYR A 42 4.18 1.52 9.00
N ILE A 43 3.38 1.51 10.06
CA ILE A 43 2.35 0.46 10.30
C ILE A 43 1.37 0.41 9.12
N ILE A 44 0.92 1.58 8.65
CA ILE A 44 0.01 1.70 7.51
C ILE A 44 0.66 1.08 6.27
N ARG A 45 1.90 1.48 5.94
CA ARG A 45 2.64 0.95 4.78
C ARG A 45 2.84 -0.56 4.87
N ASP A 46 3.21 -1.08 6.03
CA ASP A 46 3.40 -2.51 6.23
C ASP A 46 2.10 -3.30 6.04
N SER A 47 0.99 -2.78 6.57
CA SER A 47 -0.35 -3.35 6.37
C SER A 47 -0.76 -3.39 4.89
N ILE A 48 -0.45 -2.33 4.13
CA ILE A 48 -0.73 -2.26 2.68
C ILE A 48 0.14 -3.28 1.95
N CYS A 49 1.45 -3.31 2.22
CA CYS A 49 2.39 -4.23 1.59
C CYS A 49 2.00 -5.69 1.83
N SER A 50 1.57 -6.02 3.06
CA SER A 50 1.12 -7.37 3.42
C SER A 50 -0.17 -7.79 2.71
N GLN A 51 -1.00 -6.84 2.27
CA GLN A 51 -2.18 -7.11 1.44
C GLN A 51 -1.86 -7.24 -0.05
N ILE A 52 -0.93 -6.43 -0.57
CA ILE A 52 -0.58 -6.42 -2.01
C ILE A 52 0.37 -7.55 -2.38
N LEU A 53 1.37 -7.84 -1.55
CA LEU A 53 2.45 -8.78 -1.89
C LEU A 53 1.94 -10.19 -2.27
N PRO A 54 0.99 -10.80 -1.53
CA PRO A 54 0.45 -12.12 -1.91
C PRO A 54 -0.28 -12.11 -3.27
N LEU A 55 -0.82 -10.96 -3.69
CA LEU A 55 -1.53 -10.81 -4.96
C LEU A 55 -0.58 -10.69 -6.14
N LEU A 56 0.62 -10.15 -5.91
CA LEU A 56 1.68 -10.13 -6.90
C LEU A 56 2.24 -11.52 -7.16
N ASP A 57 2.30 -12.36 -6.13
CA ASP A 57 2.74 -13.75 -6.20
C ASP A 57 1.69 -14.67 -6.83
N ASN A 58 0.42 -14.27 -6.82
CA ASN A 58 -0.67 -14.98 -7.47
C ASN A 58 -0.73 -14.66 -8.97
N THR A 59 -0.42 -15.66 -9.81
CA THR A 59 -0.41 -15.56 -11.28
C THR A 59 -1.81 -15.50 -11.90
N GLU A 60 -2.87 -15.80 -11.16
CA GLU A 60 -4.26 -15.74 -11.63
C GLU A 60 -4.85 -14.33 -11.54
N LYS A 61 -4.35 -13.50 -10.61
CA LYS A 61 -4.76 -12.09 -10.51
C LYS A 61 -4.13 -11.33 -11.64
N SER A 62 -4.83 -10.40 -12.28
CA SER A 62 -4.28 -9.47 -13.26
C SER A 62 -3.83 -8.17 -12.59
N MET A 63 -3.03 -7.34 -13.29
CA MET A 63 -2.77 -5.96 -12.87
C MET A 63 -4.07 -5.18 -12.58
N ASP A 64 -5.12 -5.39 -13.39
CA ASP A 64 -6.40 -4.72 -13.18
C ASP A 64 -7.07 -5.15 -11.87
N ASP A 65 -7.02 -6.43 -11.50
CA ASP A 65 -7.56 -6.90 -10.22
C ASP A 65 -6.90 -6.22 -9.02
N ILE A 66 -5.58 -6.01 -9.09
CA ILE A 66 -4.82 -5.34 -8.04
C ILE A 66 -5.16 -3.84 -8.00
N HIS A 67 -5.28 -3.19 -9.17
CA HIS A 67 -5.73 -1.81 -9.25
C HIS A 67 -7.14 -1.62 -8.68
N GLN A 68 -8.09 -2.50 -9.03
CA GLN A 68 -9.45 -2.46 -8.50
C GLN A 68 -9.47 -2.64 -6.99
N LEU A 69 -8.60 -3.50 -6.44
CA LEU A 69 -8.44 -3.62 -4.99
C LEU A 69 -7.94 -2.32 -4.35
N ILE A 70 -6.91 -1.70 -4.92
CA ILE A 70 -6.35 -0.44 -4.41
C ILE A 70 -7.43 0.66 -4.43
N ILE A 71 -8.14 0.82 -5.55
CA ILE A 71 -9.24 1.78 -5.69
C ILE A 71 -10.34 1.50 -4.66
N LYS A 72 -10.75 0.24 -4.49
CA LYS A 72 -11.74 -0.16 -3.48
C LYS A 72 -11.28 0.24 -2.08
N LYS A 73 -10.01 -0.01 -1.73
CA LYS A 73 -9.44 0.30 -0.41
C LYS A 73 -9.32 1.81 -0.14
N ILE A 74 -9.09 2.60 -1.18
CA ILE A 74 -9.14 4.07 -1.11
C ILE A 74 -10.57 4.54 -0.84
N LYS A 75 -11.55 4.09 -1.64
CA LYS A 75 -12.96 4.47 -1.46
C LYS A 75 -13.52 4.09 -0.09
N GLU A 76 -13.19 2.90 0.41
CA GLU A 76 -13.57 2.45 1.76
C GLU A 76 -13.09 3.44 2.85
N ARG A 77 -11.92 4.04 2.67
CA ARG A 77 -11.33 5.00 3.61
C ARG A 77 -11.87 6.41 3.43
N GLU A 78 -12.02 6.87 2.19
CA GLU A 78 -12.65 8.15 1.87
C GLU A 78 -14.08 8.21 2.45
N ASN A 79 -14.85 7.12 2.34
CA ASN A 79 -16.16 7.02 2.97
C ASN A 79 -16.08 7.10 4.51
N LYS A 80 -15.07 6.48 5.13
CA LYS A 80 -14.89 6.56 6.59
C LYS A 80 -14.64 7.99 7.07
N LEU A 81 -13.85 8.78 6.33
CA LEU A 81 -13.57 10.18 6.67
C LEU A 81 -14.83 11.01 6.89
N THR A 82 -15.90 10.74 6.13
CA THR A 82 -17.18 11.48 6.26
C THR A 82 -17.83 11.37 7.63
N SER A 83 -17.47 10.34 8.40
CA SER A 83 -18.08 10.01 9.69
C SER A 83 -17.14 10.19 10.90
N VAL A 84 -15.87 10.50 10.65
CA VAL A 84 -14.83 10.59 11.68
C VAL A 84 -14.86 11.98 12.32
N LYS A 85 -15.05 12.01 13.63
CA LYS A 85 -15.06 13.26 14.43
C LYS A 85 -13.73 13.52 15.13
N ASN A 86 -12.89 12.50 15.27
CA ASN A 86 -11.61 12.59 15.95
C ASN A 86 -10.52 13.02 14.96
N LYS A 87 -9.79 14.09 15.28
CA LYS A 87 -8.73 14.63 14.41
C LYS A 87 -7.57 13.66 14.18
N ALA A 88 -7.15 12.91 15.20
CA ALA A 88 -6.07 11.93 15.05
C ALA A 88 -6.48 10.76 14.15
N ASP A 89 -7.70 10.26 14.31
CA ASP A 89 -8.24 9.21 13.43
C ASP A 89 -8.39 9.72 11.98
N PHE A 90 -8.79 10.97 11.82
CA PHE A 90 -8.89 11.62 10.51
C PHE A 90 -7.53 11.66 9.80
N GLU A 91 -6.50 12.18 10.48
CA GLU A 91 -5.12 12.26 9.96
C GLU A 91 -4.57 10.86 9.61
N LEU A 92 -4.83 9.84 10.43
CA LEU A 92 -4.40 8.47 10.15
C LEU A 92 -5.08 7.89 8.90
N ILE A 93 -6.36 8.19 8.69
CA ILE A 93 -7.09 7.72 7.51
C ILE A 93 -6.62 8.47 6.26
N GLU A 94 -6.35 9.78 6.34
CA GLU A 94 -5.76 10.56 5.25
C GLU A 94 -4.40 10.00 4.84
N ILE A 95 -3.51 9.78 5.82
CA ILE A 95 -2.22 9.14 5.59
C ILE A 95 -2.43 7.79 4.88
N ALA A 96 -3.35 6.96 5.36
CA ALA A 96 -3.61 5.67 4.72
C ALA A 96 -4.08 5.80 3.26
N ILE A 97 -4.89 6.81 2.94
CA ILE A 97 -5.32 7.09 1.57
C ILE A 97 -4.12 7.49 0.69
N GLU A 98 -3.26 8.39 1.16
CA GLU A 98 -2.04 8.79 0.45
C GLU A 98 -1.14 7.57 0.16
N GLU A 99 -0.95 6.72 1.17
CA GLU A 99 -0.11 5.55 1.03
C GLU A 99 -0.67 4.57 -0.01
N TRP A 100 -1.98 4.29 0.01
CA TRP A 100 -2.63 3.47 -1.01
C TRP A 100 -2.54 4.08 -2.42
N LYS A 101 -2.75 5.40 -2.55
CA LYS A 101 -2.64 6.11 -3.84
C LYS A 101 -1.24 5.98 -4.44
N SER A 102 -0.20 5.86 -3.61
CA SER A 102 1.16 5.67 -4.10
C SER A 102 1.37 4.34 -4.85
N PHE A 103 0.50 3.33 -4.68
CA PHE A 103 0.61 2.03 -5.34
C PHE A 103 -0.17 1.92 -6.66
N LEU A 104 -0.86 2.99 -7.08
CA LEU A 104 -1.37 3.17 -8.45
C LEU A 104 -0.24 3.68 -9.36
#